data_AF-A0A0G1WTQ6-F1
#
_entry.id   AF-A0A0G1WTQ6-F1
#
_cell.length_a   1.000
_cell.length_b   1.000
_cell.length_c   1.000
_cell.angle_alpha   90.00
_cell.angle_beta   90.00
_cell.angle_gamma   90.00
#
_symmetry.space_group_name_H-M   'P 1'
#
loop_
_entity.id
_entity.type
_entity.pdbx_description
1 polymer ?
#
loop_
_entity_poly.entity_id
_entity_poly.type
_entity_poly.pdbx_seq_one_letter_code
_entity_poly.pdbx_strand_id
1 'polypeptide(L)'
;MTIGVLNRVAELADRPAGTTPQGTIPFKSLIPLEEIIADALGVGVISRRVREEYEKLIHTLGSEFEILLNADQSSLQSATLPEIAEGIMRVREGRVQIEPGYDGEYGKIKIFEQGEQQAIAPQKSLF
;
A
#
# COMPACT_ATOMS: atom_id res chain seq x y z
N MET A 1 -10.48 -13.92 26.06
CA MET A 1 -10.98 -13.09 24.95
C MET A 1 -10.20 -11.79 24.97
N THR A 2 -9.42 -11.52 23.93
CA THR A 2 -8.69 -10.25 23.81
C THR A 2 -9.62 -9.21 23.24
N ILE A 3 -9.88 -8.17 24.02
CA ILE A 3 -10.73 -7.05 23.62
C ILE A 3 -9.88 -6.13 22.73
N GLY A 4 -10.27 -5.96 21.46
CA GLY A 4 -9.51 -5.18 20.49
C GLY A 4 -9.52 -3.67 20.78
N VAL A 5 -8.54 -2.94 20.21
CA VAL A 5 -8.39 -1.48 20.39
C VAL A 5 -9.68 -0.74 20.01
N LEU A 6 -10.33 -1.13 18.92
CA LEU A 6 -11.59 -0.52 18.47
C LEU A 6 -12.69 -0.61 19.53
N ASN A 7 -12.78 -1.74 20.25
CA ASN A 7 -13.77 -1.89 21.31
C ASN A 7 -13.49 -0.93 22.47
N ARG A 8 -12.22 -0.79 22.87
CA ARG A 8 -11.87 0.15 23.94
C ARG A 8 -12.13 1.61 23.55
N VAL A 9 -11.89 1.98 22.30
CA VAL A 9 -12.24 3.30 21.77
C VAL A 9 -13.75 3.51 21.81
N ALA A 10 -14.54 2.51 21.40
CA ALA A 10 -16.00 2.58 21.42
C ALA A 10 -16.58 2.71 22.85
N GLU A 11 -16.01 2.00 23.82
CA GLU A 11 -16.41 2.11 25.24
C GLU A 11 -16.20 3.51 25.83
N LEU A 12 -15.15 4.22 25.38
CA LEU A 12 -14.78 5.54 25.90
C LEU A 12 -15.33 6.69 25.05
N ALA A 13 -15.88 6.40 23.88
CA ALA A 13 -16.36 7.42 22.95
C ALA A 13 -17.57 8.16 23.53
N ASP A 14 -17.48 9.49 23.54
CA ASP A 14 -18.53 10.42 23.95
C ASP A 14 -19.36 10.97 22.77
N ARG A 15 -19.05 10.50 21.55
CA ARG A 15 -19.65 10.94 20.29
C ARG A 15 -20.00 9.74 19.41
N PRO A 16 -21.03 9.87 18.54
CA PRO A 16 -21.38 8.79 17.63
C PRO A 16 -20.25 8.50 16.64
N ALA A 17 -20.14 7.23 16.24
CA ALA A 17 -19.17 6.79 15.25
C ALA A 17 -19.32 7.59 13.95
N GLY A 18 -18.18 7.97 13.35
CA GLY A 18 -18.16 8.79 12.13
C GLY A 18 -18.23 10.30 12.37
N THR A 19 -18.31 10.77 13.62
CA THR A 19 -18.28 12.22 13.92
C THR A 19 -16.86 12.77 13.74
N THR A 20 -16.67 13.63 12.74
CA THR A 20 -15.41 14.37 12.52
C THR A 20 -15.52 15.80 13.04
N PRO A 21 -14.71 16.21 14.05
CA PRO A 21 -14.69 17.59 14.52
C PRO A 21 -14.32 18.59 13.42
N GLN A 22 -14.87 19.80 13.52
CA GLN A 22 -14.50 20.89 12.62
C GLN A 22 -13.01 21.24 12.76
N GLY A 23 -12.30 21.35 11.63
CA GLY A 23 -10.86 21.63 11.61
C GLY A 23 -9.96 20.40 11.83
N THR A 24 -10.51 19.19 11.76
CA THR A 24 -9.70 17.96 11.83
C THR A 24 -8.75 17.88 10.63
N ILE A 25 -7.46 17.67 10.91
CA ILE A 25 -6.45 17.40 9.88
C ILE A 25 -6.66 15.95 9.40
N PRO A 26 -6.83 15.71 8.08
CA PRO A 26 -7.01 14.36 7.56
C PRO A 26 -5.75 13.52 7.79
N PHE A 27 -5.93 12.24 8.08
CA PHE A 27 -4.85 11.27 8.10
C PHE A 27 -4.73 10.58 6.74
N LYS A 28 -3.54 10.03 6.45
CA LYS A 28 -3.30 9.17 5.29
C LYS A 28 -2.86 7.81 5.78
N SER A 29 -3.53 6.76 5.32
CA SER A 29 -3.09 5.38 5.53
C SER A 29 -2.04 5.05 4.48
N LEU A 30 -0.87 4.61 4.91
CA LEU A 30 0.23 4.21 4.03
C LEU A 30 0.60 2.76 4.28
N ILE A 31 1.14 2.14 3.24
CA ILE A 31 1.69 0.79 3.25
C ILE A 31 3.17 0.92 2.87
N PRO A 32 4.09 0.22 3.54
CA PRO A 32 5.52 0.28 3.21
C PRO A 32 5.77 -0.02 1.74
N LEU A 33 6.67 0.71 1.11
CA LEU A 33 6.96 0.56 -0.32
C LEU A 33 7.43 -0.85 -0.66
N GLU A 34 8.20 -1.50 0.22
CA GLU A 34 8.63 -2.90 0.05
C GLU A 34 7.44 -3.87 -0.02
N GLU A 35 6.38 -3.65 0.77
CA GLU A 35 5.16 -4.48 0.72
C GLU A 35 4.41 -4.26 -0.60
N ILE A 36 4.34 -3.02 -1.08
CA ILE A 36 3.73 -2.71 -2.38
C ILE A 36 4.48 -3.38 -3.52
N ILE A 37 5.81 -3.30 -3.50
CA ILE A 37 6.67 -3.95 -4.51
C ILE A 37 6.51 -5.47 -4.43
N ALA A 38 6.51 -6.04 -3.23
CA ALA A 38 6.36 -7.47 -3.02
C ALA A 38 5.04 -7.99 -3.58
N ASP A 39 3.93 -7.30 -3.26
CA ASP A 39 2.61 -7.66 -3.76
C ASP A 39 2.53 -7.46 -5.29
N ALA A 40 3.03 -6.35 -5.83
CA ALA A 40 3.05 -6.11 -7.28
C ALA A 40 3.86 -7.17 -8.05
N LEU A 41 4.97 -7.64 -7.48
CA LEU A 41 5.84 -8.64 -8.11
C LEU A 41 5.42 -10.09 -7.82
N GLY A 42 4.46 -10.31 -6.93
CA GLY A 42 4.02 -11.65 -6.49
C GLY A 42 5.12 -12.43 -5.77
N VAL A 43 5.99 -11.75 -5.02
CA VAL A 43 7.11 -12.36 -4.28
C VAL A 43 7.06 -11.97 -2.81
N GLY A 44 7.84 -12.65 -1.96
CA GLY A 44 7.96 -12.26 -0.55
C GLY A 44 8.69 -10.93 -0.37
N VAL A 45 8.30 -10.16 0.67
CA VAL A 45 8.89 -8.86 1.03
C VAL A 45 10.41 -8.93 1.24
N ILE A 46 10.90 -10.03 1.83
CA ILE A 46 12.34 -10.24 2.11
C ILE A 46 13.13 -10.64 0.85
N SER A 47 12.47 -10.78 -0.31
CA SER A 47 13.16 -11.20 -1.52
C SER A 47 14.18 -10.16 -1.98
N ARG A 48 15.30 -10.65 -2.53
CA ARG A 48 16.36 -9.79 -3.08
C ARG A 48 15.81 -8.85 -4.17
N ARG A 49 14.87 -9.32 -4.97
CA ARG A 49 14.25 -8.55 -6.06
C ARG A 49 13.47 -7.34 -5.54
N VAL A 50 12.75 -7.49 -4.42
CA VAL A 50 12.04 -6.38 -3.77
C VAL A 50 13.03 -5.32 -3.30
N ARG A 51 14.09 -5.74 -2.62
CA ARG A 51 15.12 -4.84 -2.12
C ARG A 51 15.82 -4.06 -3.25
N GLU A 52 16.15 -4.73 -4.35
CA GLU A 52 16.79 -4.09 -5.51
C GLU A 52 15.88 -3.02 -6.14
N GLU A 53 14.59 -3.31 -6.32
CA GLU A 53 13.64 -2.31 -6.84
C GLU A 53 13.38 -1.18 -5.84
N TYR A 54 13.32 -1.48 -4.54
CA TYR A 54 13.19 -0.48 -3.48
C TYR A 54 14.38 0.50 -3.51
N GLU A 55 15.61 -0.01 -3.47
CA GLU A 55 16.83 0.81 -3.51
C GLU A 55 16.89 1.65 -4.80
N LYS A 56 16.55 1.06 -5.95
CA LYS A 56 16.48 1.78 -7.24
C LYS A 56 15.46 2.93 -7.21
N LEU A 57 14.28 2.69 -6.67
CA LEU A 57 13.23 3.70 -6.55
C LEU A 57 13.64 4.85 -5.64
N ILE A 58 14.25 4.54 -4.49
CA ILE A 58 14.80 5.55 -3.58
C ILE A 58 15.88 6.38 -4.27
N HIS A 59 16.80 5.75 -4.99
CA HIS A 59 17.85 6.47 -5.71
C HIS A 59 17.33 7.36 -6.86
N THR A 60 16.20 6.99 -7.48
CA THR A 60 15.68 7.70 -8.65
C THR A 60 14.70 8.82 -8.28
N LEU A 61 13.82 8.56 -7.30
CA LEU A 61 12.69 9.43 -6.96
C LEU A 61 12.82 10.09 -5.56
N GLY A 62 13.84 9.73 -4.77
CA GLY A 62 14.11 10.32 -3.47
C GLY A 62 13.66 9.45 -2.31
N SER A 63 12.95 10.00 -1.34
CA SER A 63 12.57 9.24 -0.14
C SER A 63 11.33 8.38 -0.35
N GLU A 64 11.13 7.36 0.49
CA GLU A 64 9.92 6.53 0.48
C GLU A 64 8.65 7.39 0.61
N PHE A 65 8.66 8.38 1.51
CA PHE A 65 7.52 9.28 1.68
C PHE A 65 7.26 10.13 0.44
N GLU A 66 8.29 10.61 -0.24
CA GLU A 66 8.12 11.32 -1.51
C GLU A 66 7.46 10.41 -2.56
N ILE A 67 7.92 9.17 -2.67
CA ILE A 67 7.38 8.18 -3.59
C ILE A 67 5.94 7.81 -3.27
N LEU A 68 5.60 7.65 -1.99
CA LEU A 68 4.25 7.26 -1.56
C LEU A 68 3.26 8.41 -1.54
N LEU A 69 3.70 9.67 -1.37
CA LEU A 69 2.80 10.82 -1.17
C LEU A 69 2.75 11.80 -2.33
N ASN A 70 3.89 12.07 -2.98
CA ASN A 70 4.06 13.23 -3.85
C ASN A 70 4.45 12.89 -5.28
N ALA A 71 5.10 11.75 -5.52
CA ALA A 71 5.59 11.37 -6.84
C ALA A 71 4.44 11.25 -7.86
N ASP A 72 4.60 11.85 -9.04
CA ASP A 72 3.62 11.78 -10.11
C ASP A 72 3.56 10.39 -10.75
N GLN A 73 2.38 10.00 -11.25
CA GLN A 73 2.16 8.72 -11.90
C GLN A 73 3.12 8.50 -13.09
N SER A 74 3.37 9.54 -13.90
CA SER A 74 4.29 9.48 -15.03
C SER A 74 5.74 9.19 -14.60
N SER A 75 6.16 9.76 -13.48
CA SER A 75 7.50 9.54 -12.92
C SER A 75 7.64 8.12 -12.38
N LEU A 76 6.59 7.62 -11.71
CA LEU A 76 6.53 6.23 -11.24
C LEU A 76 6.62 5.23 -12.41
N GLN A 77 5.81 5.42 -13.46
CA GLN A 77 5.83 4.56 -14.64
C GLN A 77 7.16 4.57 -15.39
N SER A 78 7.91 5.67 -15.31
CA SER A 78 9.24 5.78 -15.94
C SER A 78 10.34 5.15 -15.08
N ALA A 79 10.21 5.17 -13.76
CA ALA A 79 11.22 4.67 -12.82
C ALA A 79 11.07 3.17 -12.51
N THR A 80 9.86 2.63 -12.57
CA THR A 80 9.57 1.24 -12.18
C THR A 80 8.59 0.54 -13.12
N LEU A 81 8.27 -0.72 -12.81
CA LEU A 81 7.33 -1.51 -13.58
C LEU A 81 5.90 -0.96 -13.44
N PRO A 82 5.06 -1.09 -14.48
CA PRO A 82 3.67 -0.64 -14.44
C PRO A 82 2.89 -1.19 -13.25
N GLU A 83 3.14 -2.44 -12.86
CA GLU A 83 2.48 -3.07 -11.71
C GLU A 83 2.82 -2.36 -10.39
N ILE A 84 4.08 -1.96 -10.19
CA ILE A 84 4.52 -1.27 -8.96
C ILE A 84 3.95 0.15 -8.92
N ALA A 85 3.97 0.86 -10.07
CA ALA A 85 3.39 2.19 -10.19
C ALA A 85 1.87 2.17 -9.89
N GLU A 86 1.14 1.20 -10.44
CA GLU A 86 -0.28 1.01 -10.15
C GLU A 86 -0.51 0.65 -8.68
N GLY A 87 0.35 -0.19 -8.08
CA GLY A 87 0.27 -0.54 -6.67
C GLY A 87 0.34 0.70 -5.76
N ILE A 88 1.30 1.59 -6.01
CA ILE A 88 1.43 2.86 -5.27
C ILE A 88 0.18 3.73 -5.43
N MET A 89 -0.37 3.82 -6.64
CA MET A 89 -1.60 4.59 -6.89
C MET A 89 -2.81 4.00 -6.15
N ARG A 90 -2.99 2.68 -6.13
CA ARG A 90 -4.06 2.01 -5.39
C ARG A 90 -3.98 2.28 -3.89
N VAL A 91 -2.77 2.23 -3.32
CA VAL A 91 -2.57 2.56 -1.90
C VAL A 91 -2.98 4.00 -1.60
N ARG A 92 -2.58 4.96 -2.43
CA ARG A 92 -2.94 6.38 -2.27
C ARG A 92 -4.44 6.63 -2.34
N GLU A 93 -5.13 5.86 -3.18
CA GLU A 93 -6.58 5.95 -3.36
C GLU A 93 -7.37 5.10 -2.35
N GLY A 94 -6.69 4.36 -1.47
CA GLY A 94 -7.32 3.45 -0.53
C GLY A 94 -7.99 2.23 -1.18
N ARG A 95 -7.65 1.93 -2.45
CA ARG A 95 -8.15 0.76 -3.21
C ARG A 95 -7.35 -0.50 -2.85
N VAL A 96 -7.37 -0.87 -1.57
CA VAL A 96 -6.67 -2.04 -1.03
C VAL A 96 -7.62 -2.91 -0.21
N GLN A 97 -7.43 -4.23 -0.27
CA GLN A 97 -8.16 -5.16 0.58
C GLN A 97 -7.38 -5.34 1.88
N ILE A 98 -8.01 -5.01 3.01
CA ILE A 98 -7.42 -5.09 4.33
C ILE A 98 -8.17 -6.14 5.14
N GLU A 99 -7.50 -7.23 5.47
CA GLU A 99 -7.94 -8.18 6.49
C GLU A 99 -7.42 -7.66 7.85
N PRO A 100 -8.30 -7.17 8.75
CA PRO A 100 -7.87 -6.58 10.01
C PRO A 100 -7.19 -7.61 10.90
N GLY A 101 -6.11 -7.18 11.58
CA GLY A 101 -5.43 -8.01 12.57
C GLY A 101 -6.24 -8.19 13.85
N TYR A 102 -5.98 -9.28 14.56
CA TYR A 102 -6.62 -9.60 15.83
C TYR A 102 -5.68 -10.42 16.71
N ASP A 103 -5.89 -10.38 18.03
CA ASP A 103 -5.25 -11.25 19.02
C ASP A 103 -3.71 -11.37 18.92
N GLY A 104 -3.03 -10.27 18.56
CA GLY A 104 -1.57 -10.23 18.41
C GLY A 104 -1.05 -10.59 17.01
N GLU A 105 -1.94 -10.95 16.08
CA GLU A 105 -1.62 -11.12 14.67
C GLU A 105 -1.80 -9.81 13.90
N TYR A 106 -0.85 -9.50 13.02
CA TYR A 106 -0.96 -8.36 12.11
C TYR A 106 -2.05 -8.61 11.07
N GLY A 107 -2.71 -7.52 10.66
CA GLY A 107 -3.62 -7.56 9.52
C GLY A 107 -2.88 -7.90 8.24
N LYS A 108 -3.58 -8.49 7.28
CA LYS A 108 -3.04 -8.80 5.95
C LYS A 108 -3.56 -7.78 4.95
N ILE A 109 -2.67 -7.32 4.10
CA ILE A 109 -2.99 -6.35 3.06
C ILE A 109 -2.79 -7.03 1.71
N LYS A 110 -3.76 -6.87 0.82
CA LYS A 110 -3.67 -7.28 -0.59
C LYS A 110 -3.99 -6.09 -1.47
N ILE A 111 -3.08 -5.74 -2.37
CA ILE A 111 -3.23 -4.60 -3.29
C ILE A 111 -3.74 -5.09 -4.65
N PHE A 112 -3.34 -6.30 -5.04
CA PHE A 112 -3.78 -6.97 -6.25
C PHE A 112 -4.56 -8.25 -5.94
N GLU A 113 -5.56 -8.54 -6.78
CA GLU A 113 -6.17 -9.88 -6.79
C GLU A 113 -5.25 -10.89 -7.51
N GLN A 114 -5.42 -12.18 -7.23
CA GLN A 114 -4.56 -13.22 -7.79
C GLN A 114 -4.53 -13.17 -9.33
N GLY A 115 -3.35 -12.89 -9.90
CA GLY A 115 -3.14 -12.83 -11.35
C GLY A 115 -3.46 -11.48 -11.99
N GLU A 116 -3.96 -10.50 -11.23
CA GLU A 116 -4.29 -9.17 -11.75
C GLU A 116 -3.04 -8.41 -12.23
N GLN A 117 -1.89 -8.68 -11.60
CA GLN A 117 -0.61 -8.06 -12.00
C GLN A 117 -0.23 -8.41 -13.45
N GLN A 118 -0.58 -9.62 -13.91
CA GLN A 118 -0.26 -10.10 -15.27
C GLN A 118 -1.09 -9.41 -16.35
N ALA A 119 -2.25 -8.85 -16.01
CA ALA A 119 -3.07 -8.08 -16.94
C ALA A 119 -2.54 -6.65 -17.14
N ILE A 120 -1.78 -6.14 -16.17
CA ILE A 120 -1.17 -4.80 -16.20
C ILE A 120 0.21 -4.83 -16.88
N ALA A 121 0.91 -5.97 -16.77
CA ALA A 121 2.15 -6.20 -17.49
C ALA A 121 1.95 -6.06 -19.01
N PRO A 122 2.81 -5.32 -19.74
CA PRO A 122 2.70 -5.21 -21.18
C PRO A 122 2.84 -6.61 -21.79
N GLN A 123 1.78 -7.07 -22.47
CA GLN A 123 1.76 -8.33 -23.19
C GLN A 123 2.91 -8.33 -24.20
N LYS A 124 3.93 -9.16 -23.97
CA LYS A 124 4.94 -9.46 -24.99
C LYS A 124 4.21 -10.15 -26.13
N SER A 125 3.95 -9.39 -27.21
CA SER A 125 3.50 -9.94 -28.49
C SER A 125 4.49 -11.01 -28.92
N LEU A 126 4.07 -12.27 -28.88
CA LEU A 126 4.76 -13.39 -29.52
C LEU A 126 4.36 -13.38 -31.01
N PHE A 127 4.92 -12.43 -31.75
CA PHE A 127 4.93 -12.41 -33.21
C PHE A 127 6.25 -11.80 -33.68
#